data_AF-A0A7L0TJS6-F1
#
_entry.id   AF-A0A7L0TJS6-F1
#
_cell.length_a   1.000
_cell.length_b   1.000
_cell.length_c   1.000
_cell.angle_alpha   90.00
_cell.angle_beta   90.00
_cell.angle_gamma   90.00
#
_symmetry.space_group_name_H-M   'P 1'
#
loop_
_entity.id
_entity.type
_entity.pdbx_description
1 polymer ?
#
loop_
_entity_poly.entity_id
_entity_poly.type
_entity_poly.pdbx_seq_one_letter_code
_entity_poly.pdbx_strand_id
1 'polypeptide(L)'
;PAGDGPRVSPAQAARLRAWNSLDWALYAHLNRSFWRRAEAFGAARLQEEVARLRQHRTALARRCLRGGGPLPARAIPDGRLRPFQPPGRAQILGYALRAGLPPAERERCARLATPELQYKDILDRRQFGGGNAS
;
A
#
# COMPACT_ATOMS: atom_id res chain seq x y z
N PRO A 1 5.68 19.43 -1.78
CA PRO A 1 6.97 19.58 -1.08
C PRO A 1 7.61 18.23 -0.77
N ALA A 2 8.59 17.82 -1.59
CA ALA A 2 9.43 16.65 -1.31
C ALA A 2 10.24 16.97 -0.05
N GLY A 3 9.94 16.28 1.05
CA GLY A 3 10.63 16.47 2.32
C GLY A 3 12.07 15.98 2.21
N ASP A 4 12.99 16.81 2.68
CA ASP A 4 14.42 16.53 2.82
C ASP A 4 14.61 15.39 3.84
N GLY A 5 14.57 14.16 3.35
CA GLY A 5 14.88 12.97 4.14
C GLY A 5 16.37 12.93 4.48
N PRO A 6 16.78 12.24 5.56
CA PRO A 6 18.19 12.13 5.91
C PRO A 6 18.99 11.54 4.74
N ARG A 7 19.97 12.30 4.24
CA ARG A 7 20.85 11.85 3.17
C ARG A 7 21.72 10.70 3.68
N VAL A 8 21.56 9.53 3.07
CA VAL A 8 22.36 8.34 3.41
C VAL A 8 23.67 8.39 2.62
N SER A 9 24.80 8.52 3.31
CA SER A 9 26.13 8.45 2.68
C SER A 9 26.44 7.03 2.18
N PRO A 10 27.39 6.86 1.25
CA PRO A 10 27.79 5.54 0.77
C PRO A 10 28.22 4.58 1.90
N ALA A 11 28.94 5.09 2.89
CA ALA A 11 29.38 4.32 4.06
C ALA A 11 28.19 3.88 4.92
N GLN A 12 27.22 4.78 5.15
CA GLN A 12 25.99 4.43 5.86
C GLN A 12 25.17 3.40 5.09
N ALA A 13 25.07 3.53 3.76
CA ALA A 13 24.37 2.55 2.93
C ALA A 13 25.03 1.17 2.99
N ALA A 14 26.36 1.09 2.95
CA ALA A 14 27.09 -0.16 3.11
C ALA A 14 26.80 -0.82 4.47
N ARG A 15 26.83 -0.02 5.54
CA ARG A 15 26.51 -0.50 6.90
C ARG A 15 25.06 -0.96 7.04
N LEU A 16 24.10 -0.25 6.43
CA LEU A 16 22.69 -0.65 6.41
C LEU A 16 22.46 -1.96 5.67
N ARG A 17 23.18 -2.19 4.56
CA ARG A 17 23.14 -3.48 3.83
C ARG A 17 23.77 -4.61 4.63
N ALA A 18 24.89 -4.35 5.30
CA ALA A 18 25.53 -5.34 6.17
C ALA A 18 24.63 -5.72 7.35
N TRP A 19 23.93 -4.74 7.94
CA TRP A 19 22.99 -4.97 9.03
C TRP A 19 21.74 -5.76 8.59
N ASN A 20 21.23 -5.51 7.37
CA ASN A 20 20.13 -6.27 6.76
C ASN A 20 20.65 -7.27 5.70
N SER A 21 21.70 -8.04 6.02
CA SER A 21 22.41 -8.86 5.04
C SER A 21 21.52 -9.88 4.31
N LEU A 22 20.58 -10.51 5.03
CA LEU A 22 19.61 -11.45 4.46
C LEU A 22 18.66 -10.75 3.47
N ASP A 23 18.03 -9.66 3.90
CA ASP A 23 17.11 -8.90 3.04
C ASP A 23 17.83 -8.32 1.82
N TRP A 24 19.09 -7.90 1.99
CA TRP A 24 19.91 -7.46 0.88
C TRP A 24 20.18 -8.59 -0.13
N ALA A 25 20.49 -9.79 0.36
CA ALA A 25 20.69 -10.96 -0.50
C ALA A 25 19.40 -11.32 -1.27
N LEU A 26 18.25 -11.30 -0.59
CA LEU A 26 16.93 -11.53 -1.19
C LEU A 26 16.60 -10.47 -2.24
N TYR A 27 16.78 -9.19 -1.91
CA TYR A 27 16.60 -8.07 -2.83
C TYR A 27 17.46 -8.24 -4.08
N ALA A 28 18.76 -8.53 -3.92
CA ALA A 28 19.68 -8.67 -5.04
C ALA A 28 19.28 -9.85 -5.95
N HIS A 29 18.87 -10.98 -5.39
CA HIS A 29 18.39 -12.13 -6.15
C HIS A 29 17.10 -11.80 -6.90
N LEU A 30 16.10 -11.25 -6.21
CA LEU A 30 14.79 -10.93 -6.78
C LEU A 30 14.87 -9.84 -7.84
N ASN A 31 15.71 -8.82 -7.64
CA ASN A 31 15.91 -7.74 -8.62
C ASN A 31 16.50 -8.30 -9.92
N ARG A 32 17.54 -9.15 -9.84
CA ARG A 32 18.10 -9.82 -11.04
C ARG A 32 17.07 -10.72 -11.71
N SER A 33 16.36 -11.54 -10.93
CA SER A 33 15.32 -12.45 -11.44
C SER A 33 14.16 -11.70 -12.09
N PHE A 34 13.77 -10.55 -11.54
CA PHE A 34 12.74 -9.68 -12.10
C PHE A 34 13.17 -9.13 -13.47
N TRP A 35 14.37 -8.54 -13.57
CA TRP A 35 14.82 -7.93 -14.82
C TRP A 35 15.00 -8.95 -15.93
N ARG A 36 15.55 -10.13 -15.63
CA ARG A 36 15.61 -11.24 -16.59
C ARG A 36 14.23 -11.63 -17.14
N ARG A 37 13.20 -11.65 -16.30
CA ARG A 37 11.82 -11.95 -16.72
C ARG A 37 11.20 -10.77 -17.48
N ALA A 38 11.49 -9.54 -17.09
CA ALA A 38 11.03 -8.33 -17.75
C ALA A 38 11.60 -8.21 -19.18
N GLU A 39 12.87 -8.52 -19.36
CA GLU A 39 13.53 -8.57 -20.67
C GLU A 39 12.93 -9.66 -21.55
N ALA A 40 12.74 -10.88 -21.02
CA ALA A 40 12.09 -11.96 -21.73
C ALA A 40 10.62 -11.65 -22.09
N PHE A 41 9.92 -10.87 -21.27
CA PHE A 41 8.56 -10.41 -21.54
C PHE A 41 8.50 -9.28 -22.59
N GLY A 42 9.60 -8.52 -22.74
CA GLY A 42 9.74 -7.40 -23.65
C GLY A 42 9.46 -6.06 -22.99
N ALA A 43 10.41 -5.11 -23.13
CA ALA A 43 10.34 -3.80 -22.48
C ALA A 43 9.13 -2.95 -22.95
N ALA A 44 8.87 -2.91 -24.25
CA ALA A 44 7.74 -2.15 -24.81
C ALA A 44 6.40 -2.68 -24.29
N ARG A 45 6.22 -4.00 -24.30
CA ARG A 45 5.02 -4.66 -23.76
C ARG A 45 4.86 -4.41 -22.27
N LEU A 46 5.95 -4.50 -21.49
CA LEU A 46 5.92 -4.19 -20.06
C LEU A 46 5.46 -2.76 -19.80
N GLN A 47 5.96 -1.80 -20.59
CA GLN A 47 5.56 -0.39 -20.47
C GLN A 47 4.06 -0.20 -20.77
N GLU A 48 3.54 -0.84 -21.81
CA GLU A 48 2.11 -0.81 -22.16
C GLU A 48 1.24 -1.36 -21.03
N GLU A 49 1.58 -2.55 -20.50
CA GLU A 49 0.82 -3.17 -19.41
C GLU A 49 0.88 -2.33 -18.12
N VAL A 50 2.03 -1.72 -17.82
CA VAL A 50 2.17 -0.78 -16.69
C VAL A 50 1.31 0.47 -16.91
N ALA A 51 1.24 1.00 -18.14
CA ALA A 51 0.39 2.14 -18.46
C ALA A 51 -1.10 1.79 -18.29
N ARG A 52 -1.52 0.63 -18.79
CA ARG A 52 -2.88 0.11 -18.63
C ARG A 52 -3.23 -0.10 -17.15
N LEU A 53 -2.35 -0.71 -16.36
CA LEU A 53 -2.52 -0.88 -14.92
C LEU A 53 -2.70 0.47 -14.21
N ARG A 54 -1.88 1.48 -14.55
CA ARG A 54 -1.98 2.83 -14.00
C ARG A 54 -3.33 3.48 -14.35
N GLN A 55 -3.81 3.31 -15.57
CA GLN A 55 -5.12 3.81 -15.99
C GLN A 55 -6.25 3.18 -15.17
N HIS A 56 -6.26 1.85 -15.03
CA HIS A 56 -7.24 1.14 -14.21
C HIS A 56 -7.18 1.58 -12.74
N ARG A 57 -5.98 1.73 -12.18
CA ARG A 57 -5.81 2.23 -10.81
C ARG A 57 -6.37 3.64 -10.64
N THR A 58 -6.10 4.54 -11.58
CA THR A 58 -6.63 5.91 -11.53
C THR A 58 -8.14 5.94 -11.67
N ALA A 59 -8.72 5.14 -12.57
CA ALA A 59 -10.17 5.02 -12.71
C ALA A 59 -10.83 4.50 -11.42
N LEU A 60 -10.24 3.45 -10.82
CA LEU A 60 -10.70 2.91 -9.54
C LEU A 60 -10.58 3.93 -8.41
N ALA A 61 -9.48 4.67 -8.34
CA ALA A 61 -9.26 5.71 -7.35
C ALA A 61 -10.29 6.85 -7.47
N ARG A 62 -10.57 7.34 -8.69
CA ARG A 62 -11.61 8.37 -8.93
C ARG A 62 -13.01 7.91 -8.54
N ARG A 63 -13.28 6.61 -8.73
CA ARG A 63 -14.56 5.99 -8.39
C ARG A 63 -14.72 5.81 -6.89
N CYS A 64 -13.72 5.24 -6.22
CA CYS A 64 -13.80 4.85 -4.81
C CYS A 64 -13.45 5.99 -3.84
N LEU A 65 -12.49 6.85 -4.18
CA LEU A 65 -11.80 7.70 -3.20
C LEU A 65 -12.24 9.16 -3.26
N ARG A 66 -12.38 9.76 -2.10
CA ARG A 66 -12.51 11.21 -1.96
C ARG A 66 -11.17 11.88 -2.26
N GLY A 67 -11.16 12.76 -3.26
CA GLY A 67 -9.93 13.46 -3.69
C GLY A 67 -9.00 12.60 -4.56
N GLY A 68 -9.37 11.36 -4.89
CA GLY A 68 -8.65 10.52 -5.87
C GLY A 68 -7.28 9.99 -5.44
N GLY A 69 -6.86 10.18 -4.20
CA GLY A 69 -5.54 9.80 -3.72
C GLY A 69 -5.45 9.64 -2.20
N PRO A 70 -4.24 9.34 -1.69
CA PRO A 70 -4.00 9.17 -0.27
C PRO A 70 -4.12 10.50 0.50
N LEU A 71 -4.64 10.42 1.72
CA LEU A 71 -4.90 11.55 2.62
C LEU A 71 -4.23 11.31 3.98
N PRO A 72 -3.83 12.36 4.70
CA PRO A 72 -3.42 12.24 6.09
C PRO A 72 -4.54 11.62 6.95
N ALA A 73 -4.19 10.83 7.96
CA ALA A 73 -5.17 10.14 8.83
C ALA A 73 -6.24 11.07 9.44
N ARG A 74 -5.85 12.30 9.82
CA ARG A 74 -6.76 13.34 10.33
C ARG A 74 -7.83 13.78 9.32
N ALA A 75 -7.55 13.65 8.03
CA ALA A 75 -8.46 13.99 6.94
C ALA A 75 -9.32 12.79 6.51
N ILE A 76 -9.31 11.67 7.25
CA ILE A 76 -10.16 10.49 6.99
C ILE A 76 -11.29 10.45 8.04
N PRO A 77 -12.55 10.68 7.64
CA PRO A 77 -13.68 10.75 8.58
C PRO A 77 -14.06 9.38 9.17
N ASP A 78 -14.05 8.33 8.34
CA ASP A 78 -14.37 6.97 8.79
C ASP A 78 -13.21 6.41 9.61
N GLY A 79 -13.40 6.26 10.92
CA GLY A 79 -12.40 5.74 11.84
C GLY A 79 -11.92 4.33 11.47
N ARG A 80 -12.76 3.52 10.81
CA ARG A 80 -12.38 2.16 10.36
C ARG A 80 -11.38 2.16 9.22
N LEU A 81 -11.25 3.28 8.51
CA LEU A 81 -10.31 3.48 7.41
C LEU A 81 -9.11 4.34 7.80
N ARG A 82 -9.02 4.74 9.08
CA ARG A 82 -7.93 5.56 9.57
C ARG A 82 -6.71 4.67 9.86
N PRO A 83 -5.58 4.85 9.16
CA PRO A 83 -4.41 4.05 9.44
C PRO A 83 -3.82 4.39 10.81
N PHE A 84 -3.22 3.39 11.46
CA PHE A 84 -2.41 3.58 12.64
C PHE A 84 -1.37 4.68 12.42
N GLN A 85 -1.07 5.46 13.45
CA GLN A 85 0.00 6.46 13.41
C GLN A 85 1.08 6.08 14.41
N PRO A 86 2.31 5.82 13.97
CA PRO A 86 3.41 5.55 14.88
C PRO A 86 3.74 6.80 15.71
N PRO A 87 4.28 6.63 16.92
CA PRO A 87 4.81 7.77 17.67
C PRO A 87 5.92 8.47 16.88
N GLY A 88 5.95 9.81 16.93
CA GLY A 88 6.95 10.63 16.25
C GLY A 88 6.42 11.39 15.04
N ARG A 89 7.33 11.71 14.09
CA ARG A 89 7.03 12.61 12.95
C ARG A 89 6.57 11.88 11.67
N ALA A 90 6.66 10.56 11.63
CA ALA A 90 6.25 9.78 10.47
C ALA A 90 4.71 9.75 10.39
N GLN A 91 4.16 10.16 9.24
CA GLN A 91 2.72 10.13 9.01
C GLN A 91 2.39 9.01 8.02
N ILE A 92 1.53 8.10 8.44
CA ILE A 92 0.98 7.07 7.55
C ILE A 92 -0.25 7.65 6.88
N LEU A 93 -0.22 7.70 5.55
CA LEU A 93 -1.37 8.15 4.75
C LEU A 93 -2.37 6.99 4.60
N GLY A 94 -3.64 7.34 4.41
CA GLY A 94 -4.71 6.37 4.14
C GLY A 94 -5.68 6.89 3.09
N TYR A 95 -6.84 6.26 2.99
CA TYR A 95 -7.82 6.59 1.96
C TYR A 95 -9.18 6.88 2.58
N ALA A 96 -9.82 7.97 2.14
CA ALA A 96 -11.22 8.23 2.44
C ALA A 96 -12.07 7.82 1.25
N LEU A 97 -13.19 7.13 1.49
CA LEU A 97 -14.13 6.79 0.44
C LEU A 97 -14.96 8.00 0.01
N ARG A 98 -15.41 7.98 -1.24
CA ARG A 98 -16.36 8.96 -1.78
C ARG A 98 -17.72 8.81 -1.08
N ALA A 99 -18.39 9.92 -0.83
CA ALA A 99 -19.75 9.92 -0.31
C ALA A 99 -20.73 9.39 -1.38
N GLY A 100 -21.88 8.87 -0.93
CA GLY A 100 -22.97 8.45 -1.83
C GLY A 100 -22.70 7.21 -2.69
N LEU A 101 -21.68 6.40 -2.38
CA LEU A 101 -21.46 5.12 -3.08
C LEU A 101 -22.60 4.13 -2.77
N PRO A 102 -23.17 3.45 -3.80
CA PRO A 102 -24.12 2.36 -3.61
C PRO A 102 -23.57 1.29 -2.65
N PRO A 103 -24.41 0.57 -1.88
CA PRO A 103 -23.95 -0.37 -0.84
C PRO A 103 -22.89 -1.38 -1.32
N ALA A 104 -23.13 -2.03 -2.45
CA ALA A 104 -22.20 -3.02 -3.02
C ALA A 104 -20.86 -2.39 -3.46
N GLU A 105 -20.89 -1.16 -3.96
CA GLU A 105 -19.67 -0.46 -4.39
C GLU A 105 -18.89 0.06 -3.19
N ARG A 106 -19.59 0.59 -2.18
CA ARG A 106 -19.00 0.99 -0.91
C ARG A 106 -18.27 -0.17 -0.27
N GLU A 107 -18.87 -1.36 -0.23
CA GLU A 107 -18.22 -2.55 0.35
C GLU A 107 -16.94 -2.92 -0.42
N ARG A 108 -17.00 -3.00 -1.76
CA ARG A 108 -15.83 -3.31 -2.58
C ARG A 108 -14.71 -2.29 -2.39
N CYS A 109 -15.03 -1.00 -2.41
CA CYS A 109 -14.05 0.06 -2.19
C CYS A 109 -13.47 0.03 -0.77
N ALA A 110 -14.30 -0.23 0.24
CA ALA A 110 -13.86 -0.32 1.64
C ALA A 110 -12.85 -1.47 1.83
N ARG A 111 -13.11 -2.65 1.25
CA ARG A 111 -12.19 -3.80 1.33
C ARG A 111 -10.79 -3.50 0.78
N LEU A 112 -10.69 -2.62 -0.22
CA LEU A 112 -9.41 -2.19 -0.80
C LEU A 112 -8.73 -1.06 -0.03
N ALA A 113 -9.51 -0.24 0.69
CA ALA A 113 -9.03 0.92 1.41
C ALA A 113 -8.75 0.65 2.90
N THR A 114 -9.15 -0.51 3.41
CA THR A 114 -9.02 -0.87 4.83
C THR A 114 -7.53 -1.04 5.19
N PRO A 115 -7.00 -0.32 6.19
CA PRO A 115 -5.61 -0.46 6.61
C PRO A 115 -5.34 -1.81 7.28
N GLU A 116 -4.06 -2.15 7.39
CA GLU A 116 -3.57 -3.49 7.71
C GLU A 116 -4.09 -4.03 9.05
N LEU A 117 -4.10 -3.20 10.11
CA LEU A 117 -4.57 -3.61 11.43
C LEU A 117 -6.07 -3.92 11.43
N GLN A 118 -6.88 -3.02 10.87
CA GLN A 118 -8.32 -3.24 10.77
C GLN A 118 -8.66 -4.41 9.86
N TYR A 119 -7.87 -4.63 8.81
CA TYR A 119 -8.04 -5.78 7.92
C TYR A 119 -7.70 -7.10 8.63
N LYS A 120 -6.63 -7.11 9.42
CA LYS A 120 -6.29 -8.23 10.30
C LYS A 120 -7.44 -8.57 11.24
N ASP A 121 -8.03 -7.59 11.93
CA ASP A 121 -9.17 -7.84 12.84
C ASP A 121 -10.39 -8.41 12.12
N ILE A 122 -10.59 -8.09 10.84
CA ILE A 122 -11.64 -8.70 10.01
C ILE A 122 -11.30 -10.16 9.69
N LEU A 123 -10.05 -10.46 9.32
CA LEU A 123 -9.62 -11.82 9.02
C LEU A 123 -9.62 -12.71 10.25
N ASP A 124 -9.12 -12.23 11.38
CA ASP A 124 -9.05 -12.98 12.63
C ASP A 124 -10.46 -13.39 13.09
N ARG A 125 -11.43 -12.48 13.03
CA ARG A 125 -12.84 -12.80 13.34
C ARG A 125 -13.44 -13.85 12.41
N ARG A 126 -13.07 -13.86 11.12
CA ARG A 126 -13.56 -14.86 10.17
C ARG A 126 -12.93 -16.23 10.38
N GLN A 127 -11.67 -16.27 10.80
CA GLN A 127 -10.91 -17.50 10.98
C GLN A 127 -11.16 -18.13 12.35
N PHE A 128 -11.30 -17.31 13.40
CA PHE A 128 -11.31 -17.77 14.79
C PHE A 128 -12.55 -17.34 15.59
N GLY A 129 -13.41 -16.46 15.06
CA GLY A 129 -14.58 -15.91 15.77
C GLY A 129 -15.79 -16.84 15.86
N GLY A 130 -15.65 -18.13 15.49
CA GLY A 130 -16.71 -19.14 15.63
C GLY A 130 -16.85 -19.72 17.04
N GLY A 131 -15.99 -19.35 17.99
CA GLY A 131 -16.09 -19.74 19.40
C GLY A 131 -16.68 -18.63 20.26
N ASN A 132 -17.90 -18.85 20.75
CA ASN A 132 -18.66 -18.04 21.72
C ASN A 132 -19.26 -16.72 21.21
N ALA A 133 -20.43 -16.86 20.57
CA ALA A 133 -21.53 -15.95 20.83
C ALA A 133 -22.41 -16.60 21.92
N SER A 134 -22.25 -16.14 23.16
CA SER A 134 -23.26 -16.22 24.23
C SER A 134 -23.66 -14.80 24.58
#